data_AF-A0A352GI92-F1
#
_entry.id   AF-A0A352GI92-F1
#
_cell.length_a   1.000
_cell.length_b   1.000
_cell.length_c   1.000
_cell.angle_alpha   90.00
_cell.angle_beta   90.00
_cell.angle_gamma   90.00
#
_symmetry.space_group_name_H-M   'P 1'
#
loop_
_entity.id
_entity.type
_entity.pdbx_description
1 polymer ?
#
loop_
_entity_poly.entity_id
_entity_poly.type
_entity_poly.pdbx_seq_one_letter_code
_entity_poly.pdbx_strand_id
1 'polypeptide(L)'
;RRMIGDMVTDVIAETRRRLDDGKPDSPDAVRALGRPVAGFSDEMREWDAALKKFLFDNMYRHYKLNRMTSKARRVVKDLFCLLIREPECLPTEWRAKAEGPETQATAQHLCDFIAGMTDRYAGEEHRRLFDLHARTS
;
A
#
# COMPACT_ATOMS: atom_id res chain seq x y z
N ARG A 1 -12.01 7.60 -21.56
CA ARG A 1 -11.38 6.40 -22.17
C ARG A 1 -10.16 6.72 -23.06
N ARG A 2 -9.95 7.97 -23.52
CA ARG A 2 -8.78 8.36 -24.34
C ARG A 2 -7.46 8.42 -23.54
N MET A 3 -7.45 9.13 -22.42
CA MET A 3 -6.25 9.31 -21.56
C MET A 3 -5.51 8.01 -21.21
N ILE A 4 -6.22 6.97 -20.75
CA ILE A 4 -5.57 5.67 -20.44
C ILE A 4 -4.96 5.05 -21.70
N GLY A 5 -5.64 5.17 -22.85
CA GLY A 5 -5.11 4.69 -24.13
C GLY A 5 -3.84 5.42 -24.54
N ASP A 6 -3.80 6.74 -24.35
CA ASP A 6 -2.63 7.57 -24.65
C ASP A 6 -1.45 7.19 -23.74
N MET A 7 -1.69 7.03 -22.43
CA MET A 7 -0.69 6.57 -21.46
C MET A 7 -0.16 5.16 -21.81
N VAL A 8 -1.03 4.23 -22.18
CA VAL A 8 -0.64 2.86 -22.57
C VAL A 8 0.18 2.87 -23.86
N THR A 9 -0.22 3.68 -24.84
CA THR A 9 0.50 3.81 -26.10
C THR A 9 1.90 4.40 -25.88
N ASP A 10 1.99 5.44 -25.06
CA ASP A 10 3.25 6.09 -24.70
C ASP A 10 4.22 5.14 -24.00
N VAL A 11 3.79 4.46 -22.92
CA VAL A 11 4.68 3.57 -22.18
C VAL A 11 5.20 2.42 -23.05
N ILE A 12 4.38 1.88 -23.96
CA ILE A 12 4.81 0.84 -24.90
C ILE A 12 5.85 1.38 -25.88
N ALA A 13 5.60 2.54 -26.48
CA ALA A 13 6.49 3.16 -27.45
C ALA A 13 7.84 3.53 -26.81
N GLU A 14 7.79 4.17 -25.64
CA GLU A 14 8.98 4.59 -24.89
C GLU A 14 9.80 3.40 -24.41
N THR A 15 9.14 2.34 -23.91
CA THR A 15 9.84 1.13 -23.46
C THR A 15 10.59 0.47 -24.62
N ARG A 16 9.95 0.38 -25.81
CA ARG A 16 10.60 -0.15 -27.02
C ARG A 16 11.82 0.68 -27.40
N ARG A 17 11.69 2.01 -27.44
CA ARG A 17 12.80 2.92 -27.73
C ARG A 17 13.99 2.70 -26.80
N ARG A 18 13.75 2.61 -25.48
CA ARG A 18 14.83 2.38 -24.49
C ARG A 18 15.50 1.02 -24.64
N LEU A 19 14.73 -0.01 -25.02
CA LEU A 19 15.27 -1.34 -25.31
C LEU A 19 16.10 -1.33 -26.60
N ASP A 20 15.64 -0.65 -27.65
CA ASP A 20 16.37 -0.53 -28.92
C ASP A 20 17.67 0.28 -28.75
N ASP A 21 17.68 1.29 -27.88
CA ASP A 21 18.87 2.06 -27.52
C ASP A 21 19.87 1.24 -26.70
N GLY A 22 19.39 0.45 -25.73
CA GLY A 22 20.23 -0.33 -24.83
C GLY A 22 20.66 -1.70 -25.38
N LYS A 23 19.90 -2.23 -26.34
CA LYS A 23 20.04 -3.56 -26.95
C LYS A 23 20.35 -4.70 -25.97
N PRO A 24 19.62 -4.82 -24.85
CA PRO A 24 19.84 -5.94 -23.94
C PRO A 24 19.42 -7.25 -24.62
N ASP A 25 20.27 -8.25 -24.57
CA ASP A 25 20.04 -9.58 -25.14
C ASP A 25 19.52 -10.60 -24.10
N SER A 26 19.46 -10.17 -22.83
CA SER A 26 19.11 -11.01 -21.69
C SER A 26 18.48 -10.20 -20.57
N PRO A 27 17.73 -10.84 -19.65
CA PRO A 27 17.20 -10.17 -18.46
C PRO A 27 18.30 -9.55 -17.58
N ASP A 28 19.49 -10.17 -17.52
CA ASP A 28 20.62 -9.63 -16.78
C ASP A 28 21.21 -8.38 -17.45
N ALA A 29 21.28 -8.37 -18.79
CA ALA A 29 21.64 -7.17 -19.53
C ALA A 29 20.65 -6.02 -19.26
N VAL A 30 19.33 -6.29 -19.18
CA VAL A 30 18.33 -5.27 -18.80
C VAL A 30 18.62 -4.68 -17.41
N ARG A 31 18.95 -5.53 -16.42
CA ARG A 31 19.30 -5.08 -15.05
C ARG A 31 20.59 -4.26 -15.04
N ALA A 32 21.54 -4.60 -15.90
CA ALA A 32 22.83 -3.93 -16.00
C ALA A 32 22.78 -2.56 -16.72
N LEU A 33 21.67 -2.20 -17.38
CA LEU A 33 21.52 -0.91 -18.10
C LEU A 33 21.56 0.33 -17.19
N GLY A 34 21.47 0.16 -15.87
CA GLY A 34 21.55 1.27 -14.90
C GLY A 34 20.38 2.26 -14.95
N ARG A 35 19.35 1.99 -15.76
CA ARG A 35 18.14 2.81 -15.90
C ARG A 35 16.90 1.95 -16.13
N PRO A 36 15.70 2.38 -15.67
CA PRO A 36 14.47 1.69 -15.97
C PRO A 36 14.15 1.69 -17.47
N VAL A 37 13.94 0.50 -18.05
CA VAL A 37 13.50 0.35 -19.44
C VAL A 37 12.01 0.61 -19.62
N ALA A 38 11.18 0.22 -18.64
CA ALA A 38 9.75 0.48 -18.67
C ALA A 38 9.44 1.83 -18.00
N GLY A 39 8.80 2.73 -18.74
CA GLY A 39 8.39 4.02 -18.21
C GLY A 39 7.77 4.93 -19.26
N PHE A 40 7.12 6.00 -18.80
CA PHE A 40 6.59 7.03 -19.68
C PHE A 40 7.72 7.85 -20.32
N SER A 41 7.43 8.39 -21.50
CA SER A 41 8.27 9.40 -22.15
C SER A 41 8.39 10.64 -21.27
N ASP A 42 9.36 11.51 -21.57
CA ASP A 42 9.58 12.72 -20.79
C ASP A 42 8.34 13.61 -20.81
N GLU A 43 7.71 13.76 -21.97
CA GLU A 43 6.46 14.49 -22.15
C GLU A 43 5.32 13.88 -21.32
N MET A 44 5.08 12.57 -21.43
CA MET A 44 4.00 11.92 -20.69
C MET A 44 4.22 11.97 -19.17
N ARG A 45 5.48 12.01 -18.70
CA ARG A 45 5.78 12.22 -17.26
C ARG A 45 5.39 13.63 -16.79
N GLU A 46 5.57 14.66 -17.62
CA GLU A 46 5.12 16.02 -17.30
C GLU A 46 3.59 16.09 -17.20
N TRP A 47 2.89 15.46 -18.14
CA TRP A 47 1.43 15.35 -18.11
C TRP A 47 0.93 14.58 -16.88
N ASP A 48 1.51 13.42 -16.56
CA ASP A 48 1.17 12.62 -15.38
C ASP A 48 1.43 13.40 -14.07
N ALA A 49 2.53 14.14 -13.98
CA ALA A 49 2.83 14.98 -12.82
C ALA A 49 1.80 16.11 -12.64
N ALA A 50 1.41 16.79 -13.72
CA ALA A 50 0.37 17.82 -13.69
C ALA A 50 -0.99 17.25 -13.26
N LEU A 51 -1.37 16.09 -13.80
CA LEU A 51 -2.60 15.39 -13.43
C LEU A 51 -2.60 14.98 -11.95
N LYS A 52 -1.50 14.37 -11.46
CA LYS A 52 -1.34 14.00 -10.06
C LYS A 52 -1.44 15.21 -9.14
N LYS A 53 -0.80 16.33 -9.50
CA LYS A 53 -0.91 17.58 -8.74
C LYS A 53 -2.35 18.07 -8.65
N PHE A 54 -3.05 18.13 -9.78
CA PHE A 54 -4.45 18.51 -9.82
C PHE A 54 -5.33 17.60 -8.94
N LEU A 55 -5.17 16.28 -9.04
CA LEU A 55 -5.89 15.32 -8.21
C LEU A 55 -5.52 15.45 -6.73
N PHE A 56 -4.27 15.72 -6.40
CA PHE A 56 -3.83 15.91 -5.03
C PHE A 56 -4.52 17.09 -4.36
N ASP A 57 -4.56 18.23 -5.05
CA ASP A 57 -5.16 19.45 -4.51
C ASP A 57 -6.69 19.39 -4.46
N ASN A 58 -7.34 18.76 -5.45
CA ASN A 58 -8.79 18.80 -5.59
C ASN A 58 -9.52 17.57 -5.04
N MET A 59 -8.84 16.41 -5.03
CA MET A 59 -9.42 15.15 -4.53
C MET A 59 -8.81 14.79 -3.18
N TYR A 60 -7.51 14.51 -3.11
CA TYR A 60 -6.89 13.91 -1.92
C TYR A 60 -6.90 14.83 -0.69
N ARG A 61 -6.77 16.15 -0.86
CA ARG A 61 -6.86 17.13 0.23
C ARG A 61 -8.29 17.45 0.69
N HIS A 62 -9.30 16.91 0.01
CA HIS A 62 -10.68 17.15 0.38
C HIS A 62 -10.97 16.62 1.79
N TYR A 63 -11.65 17.40 2.62
CA TYR A 63 -11.84 17.11 4.06
C TYR A 63 -12.46 15.73 4.33
N LYS A 64 -13.31 15.22 3.42
CA LYS A 64 -13.89 13.87 3.53
C LYS A 64 -12.83 12.77 3.46
N LEU A 65 -11.88 12.87 2.52
CA LEU A 65 -10.79 11.91 2.41
C LEU A 65 -9.83 12.02 3.59
N ASN A 66 -9.47 13.25 3.99
CA ASN A 66 -8.65 13.45 5.18
C ASN A 66 -9.27 12.83 6.45
N ARG A 67 -10.59 12.97 6.63
CA ARG A 67 -11.32 12.31 7.73
C ARG A 67 -11.25 10.80 7.65
N MET A 68 -11.46 10.22 6.46
CA MET A 68 -11.36 8.77 6.26
C MET A 68 -9.94 8.25 6.54
N THR A 69 -8.92 8.90 5.98
CA THR A 69 -7.51 8.57 6.24
C THR A 69 -7.16 8.70 7.72
N SER A 70 -7.65 9.74 8.40
CA SER A 70 -7.42 9.90 9.83
C SER A 70 -8.06 8.79 10.66
N LYS A 71 -9.27 8.32 10.29
CA LYS A 71 -9.93 7.19 10.96
C LYS A 71 -9.17 5.89 10.73
N ALA A 72 -8.79 5.60 9.49
CA ALA A 72 -8.02 4.40 9.15
C ALA A 72 -6.68 4.35 9.90
N ARG A 73 -5.94 5.47 9.95
CA ARG A 73 -4.70 5.58 10.73
C ARG A 73 -4.90 5.26 12.21
N ARG A 74 -6.01 5.71 12.80
CA ARG A 74 -6.34 5.44 14.20
C ARG A 74 -6.64 3.96 14.42
N VAL A 75 -7.48 3.36 13.57
CA VAL A 75 -7.79 1.92 13.63
C VAL A 75 -6.52 1.07 13.59
N VAL A 76 -5.64 1.30 12.60
CA VAL A 76 -4.38 0.56 12.46
C VAL A 76 -3.48 0.75 13.68
N LYS A 77 -3.34 2.00 14.17
CA LYS A 77 -2.51 2.29 15.33
C LYS A 77 -3.03 1.60 16.59
N ASP A 78 -4.33 1.72 16.85
CA ASP A 78 -4.97 1.16 18.03
C ASP A 78 -4.84 -0.37 18.02
N LEU A 79 -5.15 -1.02 16.89
CA LEU A 79 -4.97 -2.47 16.72
C LEU A 79 -3.52 -2.89 16.99
N PHE A 80 -2.54 -2.21 16.38
CA PHE A 80 -1.14 -2.55 16.58
C PHE A 80 -0.72 -2.36 18.05
N CYS A 81 -1.05 -1.23 18.66
CA CYS A 81 -0.67 -0.91 20.03
C CYS A 81 -1.28 -1.84 21.07
N LEU A 82 -2.52 -2.31 20.85
CA LEU A 82 -3.15 -3.30 21.73
C LEU A 82 -2.47 -4.66 21.54
N LEU A 83 -2.45 -5.18 20.32
CA LEU A 83 -2.04 -6.55 20.04
C LEU A 83 -0.54 -6.80 20.30
N ILE A 84 0.30 -5.77 20.24
CA ILE A 84 1.72 -5.91 20.59
C ILE A 84 1.94 -6.01 22.10
N ARG A 85 1.07 -5.40 22.92
CA ARG A 85 1.14 -5.44 24.39
C ARG A 85 0.39 -6.62 24.98
N GLU A 86 -0.70 -7.01 24.31
CA GLU A 86 -1.59 -8.08 24.71
C GLU A 86 -1.75 -9.09 23.54
N PRO A 87 -0.69 -9.85 23.18
CA PRO A 87 -0.77 -10.83 22.09
C PRO A 87 -1.82 -11.93 22.33
N GLU A 88 -2.29 -12.11 23.56
CA GLU A 88 -3.42 -12.98 23.92
C GLU A 88 -4.73 -12.57 23.27
N CYS A 89 -4.87 -11.31 22.86
CA CYS A 89 -6.03 -10.81 22.11
C CYS A 89 -5.97 -11.16 20.61
N LEU A 90 -4.89 -11.78 20.13
CA LEU A 90 -4.80 -12.26 18.75
C LEU A 90 -5.66 -13.51 18.53
N PRO A 91 -6.15 -13.73 17.30
CA PRO A 91 -6.67 -15.02 16.89
C PRO A 91 -5.63 -16.13 17.12
N THR A 92 -6.09 -17.34 17.48
CA THR A 92 -5.25 -18.46 17.92
C THR A 92 -4.05 -18.75 17.01
N GLU A 93 -4.25 -18.75 15.70
CA GLU A 93 -3.19 -19.04 14.71
C GLU A 93 -2.10 -17.96 14.66
N TRP A 94 -2.45 -16.70 14.93
CA TRP A 94 -1.52 -15.58 14.98
C TRP A 94 -0.84 -15.48 16.34
N ARG A 95 -1.58 -15.73 17.43
CA ARG A 95 -1.03 -15.83 18.77
C ARG A 95 0.06 -16.91 18.85
N ALA A 96 -0.12 -18.05 18.19
CA ALA A 96 0.86 -19.14 18.16
C ALA A 96 2.21 -18.75 17.53
N LYS A 97 2.24 -17.67 16.72
CA LYS A 97 3.46 -17.13 16.11
C LYS A 97 4.09 -16.02 16.95
N ALA A 98 3.37 -15.47 17.93
CA ALA A 98 3.91 -14.43 18.79
C ALA A 98 4.89 -15.01 19.81
N GLU A 99 6.06 -14.38 19.94
CA GLU A 99 7.10 -14.79 20.89
C GLU A 99 6.94 -14.13 22.27
N GLY A 100 6.02 -13.16 22.38
CA GLY A 100 5.73 -12.42 23.61
C GLY A 100 5.36 -10.96 23.34
N PRO A 101 4.95 -10.22 24.38
CA PRO A 101 4.64 -8.79 24.27
C PRO A 101 5.86 -7.98 23.84
N GLU A 102 5.63 -6.98 22.97
CA GLU A 102 6.60 -5.97 22.55
C GLU A 102 7.93 -6.51 21.98
N THR A 103 7.96 -7.77 21.52
CA THR A 103 9.11 -8.33 20.81
C THR A 103 9.10 -7.94 19.32
N GLN A 104 10.28 -7.93 18.71
CA GLN A 104 10.42 -7.66 17.29
C GLN A 104 9.73 -8.73 16.42
N ALA A 105 9.82 -10.00 16.80
CA ALA A 105 9.17 -11.10 16.08
C ALA A 105 7.63 -10.95 16.12
N THR A 106 7.06 -10.67 17.29
CA THR A 106 5.62 -10.39 17.40
C THR A 106 5.23 -9.18 16.56
N ALA A 107 6.00 -8.08 16.60
CA ALA A 107 5.71 -6.90 15.78
C ALA A 107 5.69 -7.20 14.27
N GLN A 108 6.61 -8.04 13.78
CA GLN A 108 6.63 -8.46 12.38
C GLN A 108 5.37 -9.26 12.01
N HIS A 109 5.01 -10.25 12.83
CA HIS A 109 3.79 -11.03 12.61
C HIS A 109 2.51 -10.18 12.69
N LEU A 110 2.47 -9.18 13.57
CA LEU A 110 1.37 -8.23 13.65
C LEU A 110 1.27 -7.33 12.41
N CYS A 111 2.39 -6.88 11.86
CA CYS A 111 2.41 -6.12 10.61
C CYS A 111 1.78 -6.93 9.48
N ASP A 112 2.13 -8.21 9.33
CA ASP A 112 1.55 -9.09 8.33
C ASP A 112 0.05 -9.34 8.57
N PHE A 113 -0.32 -9.58 9.83
CA PHE A 113 -1.72 -9.77 10.23
C PHE A 113 -2.59 -8.55 9.88
N ILE A 114 -2.15 -7.35 10.26
CA ILE A 114 -2.88 -6.10 10.03
C ILE A 114 -2.89 -5.75 8.53
N ALA A 115 -1.77 -5.94 7.82
CA ALA A 115 -1.68 -5.69 6.39
C ALA A 115 -2.56 -6.65 5.56
N GLY A 116 -2.81 -7.86 6.08
CA GLY A 116 -3.72 -8.84 5.48
C GLY A 116 -5.21 -8.56 5.71
N MET A 117 -5.56 -7.58 6.54
CA MET A 117 -6.96 -7.26 6.81
C MET A 117 -7.61 -6.51 5.65
N THR A 118 -8.88 -6.82 5.39
CA THR A 118 -9.74 -5.92 4.60
C THR A 118 -10.21 -4.75 5.46
N ASP A 119 -10.54 -3.60 4.86
CA ASP A 119 -11.08 -2.43 5.57
C ASP A 119 -12.28 -2.78 6.47
N ARG A 120 -13.18 -3.64 5.95
CA ARG A 120 -14.35 -4.12 6.69
C ARG A 120 -13.94 -4.92 7.92
N TYR A 121 -13.01 -5.87 7.74
CA TYR A 121 -12.54 -6.71 8.83
C TYR A 121 -11.78 -5.89 9.88
N ALA A 122 -10.87 -5.00 9.48
CA ALA A 122 -10.15 -4.12 10.42
C ALA A 122 -11.11 -3.25 11.26
N GLY A 123 -12.18 -2.72 10.66
CA GLY A 123 -13.20 -1.95 11.38
C GLY A 123 -14.10 -2.79 12.29
N GLU A 124 -14.35 -4.06 11.95
CA GLU A 124 -15.05 -5.01 12.83
C GLU A 124 -14.17 -5.44 14.01
N GLU A 125 -12.92 -5.77 13.73
CA GLU A 125 -11.95 -6.22 14.75
C GLU A 125 -11.63 -5.10 15.74
N HIS A 126 -11.43 -3.86 15.26
CA HIS A 126 -11.29 -2.70 16.13
C HIS A 126 -12.51 -2.49 17.01
N ARG A 127 -13.73 -2.69 16.49
CA ARG A 127 -14.93 -2.62 17.36
C ARG A 127 -14.95 -3.73 18.40
N ARG A 128 -14.66 -4.98 18.03
CA ARG A 128 -14.64 -6.10 18.99
C ARG A 128 -13.66 -5.91 20.14
N LEU A 129 -12.50 -5.33 19.84
CA LEU A 129 -11.42 -5.17 20.81
C LEU A 129 -11.57 -3.93 21.70
N PHE A 130 -12.23 -2.88 21.21
CA PHE A 130 -12.29 -1.59 21.90
C PHE A 130 -13.70 -1.18 22.40
N ASP A 131 -14.76 -1.81 21.91
CA ASP A 131 -16.14 -1.53 22.34
C ASP A 131 -16.67 -2.65 23.25
N LEU A 132 -16.89 -2.33 24.52
CA LEU A 132 -17.42 -3.24 25.55
C LEU A 132 -18.81 -3.79 25.22
N HIS A 133 -19.56 -3.13 24.34
CA HIS A 133 -20.89 -3.55 23.91
C HIS A 133 -20.86 -4.27 22.56
N ALA A 134 -19.70 -4.38 21.91
CA ALA A 134 -19.57 -5.18 20.71
C ALA A 134 -19.80 -6.66 21.04
N ARG A 135 -20.52 -7.35 20.17
CA ARG A 135 -20.70 -8.80 20.29
C ARG A 135 -19.34 -9.47 20.11
N THR A 136 -18.83 -10.07 21.18
CA THR A 136 -17.75 -11.05 21.12
C THR A 136 -18.34 -12.33 20.55
N SER A 137 -18.37 -12.42 19.21
CA SER A 137 -18.77 -13.65 18.51
C SER A 137 -17.79 -14.77 18.82
#